data_AF-A0ABD5YW54-F1
#
_entry.id   AF-A0ABD5YW54-F1
#
_cell.length_a   1.000
_cell.length_b   1.000
_cell.length_c   1.000
_cell.angle_alpha   90.00
_cell.angle_beta   90.00
_cell.angle_gamma   90.00
#
_symmetry.space_group_name_H-M   'P 1'
#
loop_
_entity.id
_entity.type
_entity.pdbx_description
1 polymer ?
#
loop_
_entity_poly.entity_id
_entity_poly.type
_entity_poly.pdbx_seq_one_letter_code
_entity_poly.pdbx_strand_id
1 'polypeptide(L)'
;MAVCDTCGEQENMPYRCRHCNGTYCGEHRLPESHDCPGLQNWSDPNGVFDSGFDDSVNQPKSTLQTRIGGSGPLSYFRGNMTYLFLALMCLTFFAQILIAPLIGIGRGTQLWYALFTLNPNHPLYVWTWITSIFAHGGLTHLFFNGIVLFFFGPIVERSIGSKKFAALFIVSGVLAGFAQIGLGFLVGSAVPLLGASGAIMAVMGLLTVLDPDLTVYLWFFLPVPIWLLTIGYAVFSVFGFVVGFGGNVAHMAHLAGLITGLIYGQHVKSQGVSTPDGCNSAPVRDRVDQVAVVVRSDDRSKLWCSPVIVNDRFRPDPSMGRSEMEALQQDIATEAVFEDAIDFDPTAITVDHPAPTAPLVAGVDQAFLDDRIVSAIVLTRGSEVVERTYTVTPMEFPYIPGLLSFREGGPILDAFETLETEPHVIVFDGSGRIHFRQAGLATHIGSALDLPAIGVAKNLLCGRPVDPTDALDAGERVEIVADESVNTADGTVIGHALQTRQYPSYRINPVYVSPGHRLSAETATDIVDRCRGEYKLPEPTRLADAYADEAKAEVK
;
A
#
# COMPACT_ATOMS: atom_id res chain seq x y z
N MET A 1 26.62 -9.52 -33.74
CA MET A 1 25.67 -10.60 -33.42
C MET A 1 26.14 -11.22 -32.13
N ALA A 2 25.32 -11.12 -31.09
CA ALA A 2 25.58 -11.85 -29.86
C ALA A 2 24.74 -13.12 -29.86
N VAL A 3 25.24 -14.13 -29.18
CA VAL A 3 24.58 -15.43 -29.08
C VAL A 3 23.78 -15.44 -27.78
N CYS A 4 22.55 -15.92 -27.81
CA CYS A 4 21.77 -16.11 -26.60
C CYS A 4 22.42 -17.19 -25.72
N ASP A 5 22.70 -16.85 -24.46
CA ASP A 5 23.35 -17.73 -23.49
C ASP A 5 22.47 -18.95 -23.10
N THR A 6 21.16 -18.91 -23.40
CA THR A 6 20.20 -19.99 -23.13
C THR A 6 20.00 -20.91 -24.34
N CYS A 7 19.57 -20.37 -25.49
CA CYS A 7 19.21 -21.19 -26.66
C CYS A 7 20.27 -21.23 -27.78
N GLY A 8 21.32 -20.41 -27.70
CA GLY A 8 22.38 -20.37 -28.72
C GLY A 8 22.00 -19.67 -30.03
N GLU A 9 20.83 -19.04 -30.11
CA GLU A 9 20.38 -18.28 -31.29
C GLU A 9 21.19 -16.98 -31.47
N GLN A 10 21.51 -16.62 -32.71
CA GLN A 10 22.21 -15.38 -33.03
C GLN A 10 21.23 -14.22 -33.13
N GLU A 11 21.39 -13.24 -32.25
CA GLU A 11 20.54 -12.05 -32.19
C GLU A 11 21.33 -10.79 -32.58
N ASN A 12 20.68 -9.92 -33.35
CA ASN A 12 21.24 -8.64 -33.77
C ASN A 12 21.10 -7.57 -32.68
N MET A 13 20.02 -7.64 -31.87
CA MET A 13 19.77 -6.76 -30.73
C MET A 13 19.60 -7.56 -29.44
N PRO A 14 20.68 -8.08 -28.87
CA PRO A 14 20.60 -8.93 -27.69
C PRO A 14 20.17 -8.14 -26.44
N TYR A 15 19.34 -8.76 -25.63
CA TYR A 15 18.98 -8.25 -24.32
C TYR A 15 20.03 -8.63 -23.28
N ARG A 16 20.49 -7.68 -22.48
CA ARG A 16 21.38 -7.95 -21.34
C ARG A 16 20.59 -7.90 -20.04
N CYS A 17 20.49 -9.03 -19.36
CA CYS A 17 19.82 -9.09 -18.07
C CYS A 17 20.63 -8.33 -17.03
N ARG A 18 20.01 -7.39 -16.29
CA ARG A 18 20.70 -6.56 -15.30
C ARG A 18 21.09 -7.31 -14.02
N HIS A 19 20.48 -8.47 -13.78
CA HIS A 19 20.70 -9.24 -12.56
C HIS A 19 21.82 -10.27 -12.71
N CYS A 20 21.84 -11.04 -13.82
CA CYS A 20 22.88 -12.03 -14.08
C CYS A 20 23.95 -11.57 -15.10
N ASN A 21 23.74 -10.43 -15.76
CA ASN A 21 24.60 -9.86 -16.80
C ASN A 21 24.77 -10.75 -18.05
N GLY A 22 23.94 -11.78 -18.21
CA GLY A 22 23.85 -12.65 -19.38
C GLY A 22 23.18 -11.98 -20.58
N THR A 23 23.39 -12.57 -21.76
CA THR A 23 22.96 -12.06 -23.06
C THR A 23 21.89 -12.98 -23.66
N TYR A 24 20.71 -12.44 -23.98
CA TYR A 24 19.52 -13.23 -24.31
C TYR A 24 18.79 -12.74 -25.56
N CYS A 25 18.12 -13.64 -26.28
CA CYS A 25 17.24 -13.30 -27.40
C CYS A 25 15.86 -12.81 -26.90
N GLY A 26 14.97 -12.44 -27.82
CA GLY A 26 13.64 -11.92 -27.49
C GLY A 26 12.81 -12.83 -26.58
N GLU A 27 12.88 -14.15 -26.79
CA GLU A 27 12.14 -15.15 -26.01
C GLU A 27 12.73 -15.39 -24.61
N HIS A 28 14.06 -15.30 -24.46
CA HIS A 28 14.74 -15.54 -23.18
C HIS A 28 15.08 -14.26 -22.42
N ARG A 29 14.56 -13.10 -22.86
CA ARG A 29 14.88 -11.80 -22.25
C ARG A 29 14.35 -11.65 -20.83
N LEU A 30 13.25 -12.32 -20.50
CA LEU A 30 12.65 -12.28 -19.16
C LEU A 30 13.47 -13.13 -18.18
N PRO A 31 13.68 -12.67 -16.93
CA PRO A 31 14.43 -13.41 -15.91
C PRO A 31 13.96 -14.86 -15.71
N GLU A 32 12.65 -15.10 -15.79
CA GLU A 32 12.01 -16.41 -15.61
C GLU A 32 12.32 -17.34 -16.77
N SER A 33 12.45 -16.80 -17.98
CA SER A 33 12.72 -17.58 -19.19
C SER A 33 14.18 -18.06 -19.29
N HIS A 34 15.08 -17.59 -18.42
CA HIS A 34 16.49 -18.04 -18.39
C HIS A 34 16.99 -18.45 -17.01
N ASP A 35 16.07 -18.78 -16.08
CA ASP A 35 16.37 -19.17 -14.71
C ASP A 35 17.36 -18.20 -14.03
N CYS A 36 17.08 -16.90 -14.13
CA CYS A 36 17.98 -15.87 -13.65
C CYS A 36 18.29 -16.08 -12.15
N PRO A 37 19.56 -16.19 -11.74
CA PRO A 37 19.94 -16.27 -10.32
C PRO A 37 19.43 -15.08 -9.49
N GLY A 38 19.14 -13.95 -10.14
CA GLY A 38 18.54 -12.77 -9.52
C GLY A 38 17.07 -12.92 -9.11
N LEU A 39 16.35 -13.92 -9.60
CA LEU A 39 14.96 -14.21 -9.18
C LEU A 39 14.84 -14.55 -7.70
N GLN A 40 15.91 -15.07 -7.09
CA GLN A 40 15.93 -15.33 -5.64
C GLN A 40 16.00 -14.03 -4.82
N ASN A 41 16.40 -12.92 -5.44
CA ASN A 41 16.47 -11.58 -4.83
C ASN A 41 15.31 -10.68 -5.29
N TRP A 42 14.22 -11.25 -5.82
CA TRP A 42 13.04 -10.50 -6.27
C TRP A 42 12.24 -9.89 -5.12
N SER A 43 12.62 -10.17 -3.87
CA SER A 43 12.06 -9.61 -2.64
C SER A 43 12.42 -8.13 -2.38
N ASP A 44 12.90 -7.38 -3.37
CA ASP A 44 13.07 -5.92 -3.28
C ASP A 44 11.74 -5.21 -3.67
N PRO A 45 11.03 -4.57 -2.72
CA PRO A 45 9.73 -3.95 -2.97
C PRO A 45 9.78 -2.69 -3.87
N ASN A 46 10.95 -2.20 -4.28
CA ASN A 46 11.05 -0.97 -5.09
C ASN A 46 11.05 -1.21 -6.61
N GLY A 47 10.76 -2.42 -7.09
CA GLY A 47 11.00 -2.79 -8.49
C GLY A 47 9.80 -2.75 -9.45
N VAL A 48 8.55 -2.89 -8.98
CA VAL A 48 7.49 -3.40 -9.86
C VAL A 48 6.14 -2.68 -9.62
N PHE A 49 5.84 -1.71 -10.49
CA PHE A 49 4.57 -0.97 -10.68
C PHE A 49 4.14 0.01 -9.58
N ASP A 50 4.61 1.26 -9.69
CA ASP A 50 3.97 2.44 -9.10
C ASP A 50 2.86 2.93 -10.05
N SER A 51 1.64 2.40 -9.92
CA SER A 51 0.45 2.88 -10.64
C SER A 51 -0.41 3.75 -9.73
N GLY A 52 -0.06 5.04 -9.65
CA GLY A 52 -0.87 6.05 -8.99
C GLY A 52 -2.14 6.42 -9.77
N PHE A 53 -3.13 5.51 -9.83
CA PHE A 53 -4.38 5.75 -10.58
C PHE A 53 -5.67 5.70 -9.75
N ASP A 54 -5.66 5.26 -8.48
CA ASP A 54 -6.92 4.98 -7.77
C ASP A 54 -7.41 6.03 -6.75
N ASP A 55 -6.77 7.20 -6.65
CA ASP A 55 -7.15 8.22 -5.65
C ASP A 55 -8.12 9.31 -6.16
N SER A 56 -8.82 9.11 -7.28
CA SER A 56 -9.68 10.14 -7.87
C SER A 56 -11.12 9.74 -8.13
N VAL A 57 -11.84 9.14 -7.17
CA VAL A 57 -13.31 9.16 -7.20
C VAL A 57 -13.89 9.21 -5.77
N ASN A 58 -14.79 10.17 -5.54
CA ASN A 58 -15.68 10.39 -4.38
C ASN A 58 -15.13 11.19 -3.16
N GLN A 59 -15.46 12.49 -3.13
CA GLN A 59 -15.67 13.26 -1.89
C GLN A 59 -17.09 13.83 -1.86
N PRO A 60 -17.83 13.75 -0.72
CA PRO A 60 -19.00 14.58 -0.47
C PRO A 60 -18.61 16.00 0.02
N LYS A 61 -19.60 16.90 -0.02
CA LYS A 61 -19.45 18.35 -0.17
C LYS A 61 -18.97 19.13 1.07
N SER A 62 -18.10 20.10 0.75
CA SER A 62 -17.91 21.46 1.28
C SER A 62 -17.37 21.68 2.69
N THR A 63 -16.09 22.02 2.75
CA THR A 63 -15.57 23.02 3.69
C THR A 63 -14.57 23.93 2.98
N LEU A 64 -14.39 25.15 3.48
CA LEU A 64 -13.59 26.26 2.90
C LEU A 64 -12.15 25.89 2.46
N GLN A 65 -11.64 24.74 2.91
CA GLN A 65 -10.33 24.18 2.57
C GLN A 65 -10.22 23.73 1.09
N THR A 66 -11.34 23.44 0.41
CA THR A 66 -11.34 23.00 -1.00
C THR A 66 -11.03 24.14 -1.99
N ARG A 67 -11.11 25.41 -1.59
CA ARG A 67 -10.81 26.53 -2.50
C ARG A 67 -9.31 26.78 -2.74
N ILE A 68 -8.42 26.07 -2.04
CA ILE A 68 -6.95 26.19 -2.24
C ILE A 68 -6.31 24.84 -2.66
N GLY A 69 -7.09 23.81 -3.02
CA GLY A 69 -6.55 22.46 -3.17
C GLY A 69 -7.15 21.57 -4.27
N GLY A 70 -7.65 22.15 -5.37
CA GLY A 70 -8.15 21.41 -6.53
C GLY A 70 -7.07 21.22 -7.61
N SER A 71 -6.88 19.97 -8.06
CA SER A 71 -6.30 19.57 -9.35
C SER A 71 -5.22 20.48 -9.94
N GLY A 72 -4.17 20.74 -9.17
CA GLY A 72 -2.98 21.46 -9.63
C GLY A 72 -1.76 20.54 -9.66
N PRO A 73 -0.63 20.99 -10.21
CA PRO A 73 0.65 20.27 -10.14
C PRO A 73 1.07 19.91 -8.70
N LEU A 74 0.49 20.57 -7.69
CA LEU A 74 0.67 20.25 -6.27
C LEU A 74 0.02 18.92 -5.82
N SER A 75 -0.90 18.35 -6.61
CA SER A 75 -1.48 17.02 -6.34
C SER A 75 -0.43 15.91 -6.46
N TYR A 76 0.58 16.09 -7.33
CA TYR A 76 1.70 15.15 -7.52
C TYR A 76 2.57 15.01 -6.26
N PHE A 77 2.51 15.99 -5.35
CA PHE A 77 3.28 15.96 -4.10
C PHE A 77 2.51 15.36 -2.92
N ARG A 78 1.27 14.90 -3.11
CA ARG A 78 0.56 14.11 -2.09
C ARG A 78 1.15 12.70 -2.08
N GLY A 79 1.60 12.24 -0.91
CA GLY A 79 2.23 10.92 -0.75
C GLY A 79 3.72 10.87 -1.08
N ASN A 80 4.37 12.03 -1.37
CA ASN A 80 5.74 12.03 -1.86
C ASN A 80 6.59 13.25 -1.47
N MET A 81 6.52 13.64 -0.20
CA MET A 81 7.20 14.83 0.34
C MET A 81 8.72 14.66 0.40
N THR A 82 9.22 13.45 0.59
CA THR A 82 10.66 13.16 0.57
C THR A 82 11.28 13.51 -0.78
N TYR A 83 10.72 12.99 -1.88
CA TYR A 83 11.25 13.30 -3.22
C TYR A 83 10.96 14.74 -3.62
N LEU A 84 9.84 15.35 -3.16
CA LEU A 84 9.65 16.79 -3.31
C LEU A 84 10.76 17.59 -2.62
N PHE A 85 11.12 17.27 -1.38
CA PHE A 85 12.20 17.98 -0.69
C PHE A 85 13.55 17.77 -1.36
N LEU A 86 13.86 16.57 -1.83
CA LEU A 86 15.04 16.31 -2.65
C LEU A 86 15.04 17.14 -3.93
N ALA A 87 13.91 17.21 -4.64
CA ALA A 87 13.75 18.04 -5.83
C ALA A 87 13.95 19.52 -5.49
N LEU A 88 13.36 20.03 -4.41
CA LEU A 88 13.55 21.41 -3.96
C LEU A 88 15.01 21.71 -3.58
N MET A 89 15.71 20.78 -2.94
CA MET A 89 17.15 20.92 -2.65
C MET A 89 17.96 21.03 -3.94
N CYS A 90 17.71 20.14 -4.91
CA CYS A 90 18.38 20.14 -6.21
C CYS A 90 18.07 21.40 -7.02
N LEU A 91 16.80 21.82 -7.08
CA LEU A 91 16.36 23.02 -7.80
C LEU A 91 16.93 24.29 -7.16
N THR A 92 16.94 24.37 -5.83
CA THR A 92 17.54 25.49 -5.12
C THR A 92 19.04 25.54 -5.38
N PHE A 93 19.73 24.41 -5.35
CA PHE A 93 21.16 24.35 -5.65
C PHE A 93 21.48 24.72 -7.10
N PHE A 94 20.67 24.25 -8.06
CA PHE A 94 20.76 24.65 -9.45
C PHE A 94 20.56 26.16 -9.62
N ALA A 95 19.59 26.75 -8.91
CA ALA A 95 19.40 28.19 -8.89
C ALA A 95 20.60 28.93 -8.29
N GLN A 96 21.24 28.39 -7.24
CA GLN A 96 22.44 28.98 -6.62
C GLN A 96 23.66 28.99 -7.55
N ILE A 97 23.84 27.93 -8.36
CA ILE A 97 25.06 27.74 -9.16
C ILE A 97 24.90 28.27 -10.59
N LEU A 98 23.72 28.16 -11.19
CA LEU A 98 23.48 28.58 -12.58
C LEU A 98 22.73 29.90 -12.66
N ILE A 99 21.55 29.99 -12.05
CA ILE A 99 20.65 31.13 -12.24
C ILE A 99 21.19 32.39 -11.57
N ALA A 100 21.59 32.30 -10.30
CA ALA A 100 22.05 33.44 -9.51
C ALA A 100 23.25 34.16 -10.17
N PRO A 101 24.31 33.47 -10.64
CA PRO A 101 25.39 34.12 -11.38
C PRO A 101 24.95 34.77 -12.69
N LEU A 102 24.02 34.15 -13.45
CA LEU A 102 23.52 34.69 -14.72
C LEU A 102 22.80 36.03 -14.57
N ILE A 103 22.16 36.27 -13.43
CA ILE A 103 21.50 37.53 -13.10
C ILE A 103 22.37 38.47 -12.25
N GLY A 104 23.68 38.22 -12.17
CA GLY A 104 24.65 39.07 -11.48
C GLY A 104 24.76 38.86 -9.95
N ILE A 105 24.12 37.83 -9.40
CA ILE A 105 24.20 37.49 -7.97
C ILE A 105 25.32 36.47 -7.75
N GLY A 106 26.53 36.97 -7.55
CA GLY A 106 27.69 36.15 -7.22
C GLY A 106 27.61 35.53 -5.82
N ARG A 107 28.14 34.31 -5.69
CA ARG A 107 28.33 33.67 -4.38
C ARG A 107 29.24 34.54 -3.50
N GLY A 108 28.84 34.77 -2.25
CA GLY A 108 29.57 35.63 -1.30
C GLY A 108 29.11 37.10 -1.30
N THR A 109 28.21 37.50 -2.19
CA THR A 109 27.56 38.82 -2.13
C THR A 109 26.54 38.90 -1.00
N GLN A 110 26.27 40.10 -0.47
CA GLN A 110 25.24 40.32 0.55
C GLN A 110 23.86 39.82 0.11
N LEU A 111 23.52 40.00 -1.18
CA LEU A 111 22.26 39.53 -1.74
C LEU A 111 22.18 38.00 -1.78
N TRP A 112 23.28 37.31 -2.12
CA TRP A 112 23.32 35.85 -2.06
C TRP A 112 23.05 35.33 -0.64
N TYR A 113 23.67 35.94 0.37
CA TYR A 113 23.42 35.59 1.77
C TYR A 113 21.98 35.91 2.21
N ALA A 114 21.42 37.03 1.77
CA ALA A 114 20.05 37.41 2.08
C ALA A 114 18.99 36.46 1.50
N LEU A 115 19.31 35.74 0.41
CA LEU A 115 18.38 34.82 -0.26
C LEU A 115 18.50 33.37 0.25
N PHE A 116 19.72 32.89 0.46
CA PHE A 116 20.00 31.46 0.64
C PHE A 116 20.49 31.06 2.03
N THR A 117 20.74 32.02 2.92
CA THR A 117 21.29 31.72 4.25
C THR A 117 20.45 32.32 5.34
N LEU A 118 20.29 31.58 6.43
CA LEU A 118 19.80 32.13 7.68
C LEU A 118 20.92 33.00 8.25
N ASN A 119 20.77 34.32 8.12
CA ASN A 119 21.82 35.28 8.43
C ASN A 119 21.63 35.88 9.82
N PRO A 120 22.59 35.71 10.76
CA PRO A 120 22.52 36.27 12.10
C PRO A 120 22.35 37.79 12.13
N ASN A 121 22.89 38.51 11.16
CA ASN A 121 22.79 39.97 11.11
C ASN A 121 21.42 40.46 10.65
N HIS A 122 20.63 39.59 10.02
CA HIS A 122 19.30 39.89 9.50
C HIS A 122 18.29 38.77 9.80
N PRO A 123 18.03 38.48 11.09
CA PRO A 123 17.17 37.36 11.48
C PRO A 123 15.71 37.54 11.05
N LEU A 124 15.29 38.78 10.77
CA LEU A 124 13.95 39.15 10.30
C LEU A 124 13.70 38.83 8.83
N TYR A 125 14.67 38.30 8.09
CA TYR A 125 14.45 37.78 6.75
C TYR A 125 13.72 36.44 6.84
N VAL A 126 12.41 36.49 7.13
CA VAL A 126 11.57 35.32 7.46
C VAL A 126 11.54 34.25 6.37
N TRP A 127 11.76 34.62 5.11
CA TRP A 127 11.87 33.64 4.02
C TRP A 127 13.10 32.75 4.19
N THR A 128 14.20 33.27 4.74
CA THR A 128 15.44 32.51 4.97
C THR A 128 15.30 31.40 5.99
N TRP A 129 14.27 31.44 6.83
CA TRP A 129 13.98 30.37 7.78
C TRP A 129 13.65 29.06 7.04
N ILE A 130 13.03 29.17 5.86
CA ILE A 130 12.67 28.04 5.01
C ILE A 130 13.67 27.87 3.87
N THR A 131 14.02 28.94 3.15
CA THR A 131 14.90 28.81 1.96
C THR A 131 16.30 28.31 2.30
N SER A 132 16.81 28.62 3.50
CA SER A 132 18.12 28.13 3.94
C SER A 132 18.17 26.62 4.14
N ILE A 133 17.04 25.97 4.44
CA ILE A 133 16.93 24.50 4.60
C ILE A 133 17.24 23.80 3.27
N PHE A 134 16.79 24.38 2.15
CA PHE A 134 16.96 23.78 0.82
C PHE A 134 18.26 24.23 0.12
N ALA A 135 18.87 25.31 0.58
CA ALA A 135 20.12 25.85 0.03
C ALA A 135 21.35 25.03 0.44
N HIS A 136 22.31 24.88 -0.47
CA HIS A 136 23.54 24.10 -0.23
C HIS A 136 24.81 24.85 -0.61
N GLY A 137 25.86 24.65 0.19
CA GLY A 137 27.16 25.34 0.06
C GLY A 137 28.09 24.68 -0.96
N GLY A 138 27.71 23.57 -1.54
CA GLY A 138 28.52 22.84 -2.50
C GLY A 138 27.91 21.48 -2.82
N LEU A 139 28.42 20.87 -3.89
CA LEU A 139 27.89 19.60 -4.41
C LEU A 139 28.03 18.47 -3.39
N THR A 140 29.16 18.39 -2.68
CA THR A 140 29.40 17.39 -1.63
C THR A 140 28.39 17.52 -0.48
N HIS A 141 28.07 18.76 -0.07
CA HIS A 141 27.09 19.00 0.99
C HIS A 141 25.67 18.61 0.54
N LEU A 142 25.29 18.93 -0.71
CA LEU A 142 24.02 18.48 -1.29
C LEU A 142 23.95 16.96 -1.39
N PHE A 143 25.01 16.32 -1.89
CA PHE A 143 25.06 14.88 -2.10
C PHE A 143 24.87 14.10 -0.80
N PHE A 144 25.60 14.44 0.26
CA PHE A 144 25.47 13.74 1.54
C PHE A 144 24.14 14.00 2.24
N ASN A 145 23.58 15.21 2.16
CA ASN A 145 22.23 15.45 2.66
C ASN A 145 21.18 14.69 1.83
N GLY A 146 21.36 14.68 0.51
CA GLY A 146 20.46 14.03 -0.43
C GLY A 146 20.42 12.52 -0.23
N ILE A 147 21.56 11.85 -0.09
CA ILE A 147 21.61 10.39 0.07
C ILE A 147 20.94 9.95 1.38
N VAL A 148 21.19 10.67 2.48
CA VAL A 148 20.57 10.34 3.79
C VAL A 148 19.06 10.56 3.70
N LEU A 149 18.61 11.69 3.14
CA LEU A 149 17.18 11.94 2.97
C LEU A 149 16.52 10.94 2.00
N PHE A 150 17.21 10.53 0.94
CA PHE A 150 16.72 9.55 -0.04
C PHE A 150 16.49 8.18 0.58
N PHE A 151 17.39 7.69 1.43
CA PHE A 151 17.22 6.38 2.07
C PHE A 151 16.29 6.41 3.28
N PHE A 152 16.44 7.39 4.17
CA PHE A 152 15.72 7.41 5.45
C PHE A 152 14.42 8.21 5.42
N GLY A 153 14.33 9.20 4.53
CA GLY A 153 13.12 10.01 4.35
C GLY A 153 11.88 9.18 4.04
N PRO A 154 11.90 8.25 3.05
CA PRO A 154 10.72 7.47 2.70
C PRO A 154 10.27 6.54 3.83
N ILE A 155 11.22 5.99 4.60
CA ILE A 155 10.92 5.13 5.76
C ILE A 155 10.12 5.92 6.80
N VAL A 156 10.60 7.10 7.17
CA VAL A 156 9.92 7.96 8.14
C VAL A 156 8.61 8.49 7.56
N GLU A 157 8.58 8.94 6.31
CA GLU A 157 7.37 9.44 5.65
C GLU A 157 6.26 8.39 5.62
N ARG A 158 6.57 7.13 5.31
CA ARG A 158 5.60 6.03 5.39
C ARG A 158 5.14 5.77 6.82
N SER A 159 6.01 5.94 7.81
CA SER A 159 5.68 5.69 9.23
C SER A 159 4.73 6.74 9.81
N ILE A 160 4.91 8.03 9.50
CA ILE A 160 4.11 9.12 10.12
C ILE A 160 3.16 9.83 9.15
N GLY A 161 3.21 9.51 7.86
CA GLY A 161 2.46 10.16 6.78
C GLY A 161 3.09 11.48 6.30
N SER A 162 2.87 11.81 5.01
CA SER A 162 3.49 12.95 4.31
C SER A 162 3.28 14.31 4.99
N LYS A 163 2.11 14.58 5.57
CA LYS A 163 1.82 15.86 6.24
C LYS A 163 2.68 16.03 7.50
N LYS A 164 2.76 14.99 8.33
CA LYS A 164 3.55 15.03 9.57
C LYS A 164 5.05 15.02 9.24
N PHE A 165 5.46 14.29 8.21
CA PHE A 165 6.84 14.32 7.71
C PHE A 165 7.24 15.72 7.21
N ALA A 166 6.39 16.37 6.43
CA ALA A 166 6.63 17.72 5.96
C ALA A 166 6.78 18.71 7.12
N ALA A 167 5.89 18.62 8.11
CA ALA A 167 5.95 19.43 9.32
C ALA A 167 7.23 19.16 10.11
N LEU A 168 7.58 17.88 10.34
CA LEU A 168 8.80 17.48 11.02
C LEU A 168 10.03 18.08 10.33
N PHE A 169 10.17 17.91 9.02
CA PHE A 169 11.33 18.36 8.27
C PHE A 169 11.51 19.89 8.32
N ILE A 170 10.44 20.64 8.05
CA ILE A 170 10.50 22.12 8.04
C ILE A 170 10.70 22.67 9.46
N VAL A 171 9.89 22.22 10.42
CA VAL A 171 9.95 22.73 11.79
C VAL A 171 11.29 22.41 12.44
N SER A 172 11.78 21.18 12.31
CA SER A 172 13.08 20.81 12.87
C SER A 172 14.24 21.55 12.18
N GLY A 173 14.16 21.79 10.87
CA GLY A 173 15.14 22.61 10.15
C GLY A 173 15.19 24.06 10.65
N VAL A 174 14.04 24.68 10.89
CA VAL A 174 13.95 26.04 11.46
C VAL A 174 14.50 26.06 12.89
N LEU A 175 14.07 25.12 13.74
CA LEU A 175 14.54 25.01 15.13
C LEU A 175 16.05 24.79 15.21
N ALA A 176 16.59 23.93 14.35
CA ALA A 176 18.03 23.70 14.22
C ALA A 176 18.78 24.98 13.82
N GLY A 177 18.24 25.74 12.86
CA GLY A 177 18.83 27.01 12.45
C GLY A 177 18.88 28.04 13.56
N PHE A 178 17.78 28.19 14.31
CA PHE A 178 17.75 29.08 15.47
C PHE A 178 18.64 28.63 16.61
N ALA A 179 18.77 27.33 16.86
CA ALA A 179 19.68 26.81 17.87
C ALA A 179 21.14 27.18 17.56
N GLN A 180 21.58 27.03 16.31
CA GLN A 180 22.93 27.39 15.89
C GLN A 180 23.19 28.89 15.97
N ILE A 181 22.25 29.73 15.50
CA ILE A 181 22.41 31.19 15.52
C ILE A 181 22.35 31.73 16.95
N GLY A 182 21.41 31.24 17.75
CA GLY A 182 21.28 31.61 19.16
C GLY A 182 22.58 31.34 19.91
N LEU A 183 23.21 30.19 19.68
CA LEU A 183 24.52 29.91 20.25
C LEU A 183 25.62 30.80 19.67
N GLY A 184 25.59 31.07 18.36
CA GLY A 184 26.53 31.99 17.73
C GLY A 184 26.54 33.37 18.39
N PHE A 185 25.38 33.88 18.80
CA PHE A 185 25.28 35.11 19.57
C PHE A 185 25.87 34.99 20.99
N LEU A 186 25.64 33.87 21.68
CA LEU A 186 26.19 33.62 23.01
C LEU A 186 27.72 33.52 23.02
N VAL A 187 28.30 32.92 21.97
CA VAL A 187 29.75 32.67 21.85
C VAL A 187 30.47 33.81 21.10
N GLY A 188 29.73 34.78 20.56
CA GLY A 188 30.28 35.94 19.84
C GLY A 188 30.79 35.62 18.42
N SER A 189 30.38 34.49 17.84
CA SER A 189 30.77 34.03 16.50
C SER A 189 29.55 33.48 15.77
N ALA A 190 28.71 34.38 15.25
CA ALA A 190 27.52 34.03 14.51
C ALA A 190 27.81 34.05 13.00
N VAL A 191 27.80 32.86 12.38
CA VAL A 191 28.08 32.68 10.95
C VAL A 191 26.78 32.33 10.22
N PRO A 192 26.56 32.83 8.98
CA PRO A 192 25.39 32.44 8.18
C PRO A 192 25.29 30.92 7.99
N LEU A 193 24.08 30.39 8.14
CA LEU A 193 23.78 28.96 8.05
C LEU A 193 22.96 28.63 6.81
N LEU A 194 23.23 27.47 6.21
CA LEU A 194 22.41 26.86 5.16
C LEU A 194 22.57 25.34 5.17
N GLY A 195 21.54 24.63 4.72
CA GLY A 195 21.54 23.17 4.52
C GLY A 195 20.42 22.45 5.26
N ALA A 196 20.05 21.29 4.71
CA ALA A 196 18.99 20.43 5.23
C ALA A 196 19.40 19.59 6.44
N SER A 197 20.68 19.59 6.80
CA SER A 197 21.28 18.64 7.75
C SER A 197 20.61 18.65 9.13
N GLY A 198 20.15 19.78 9.66
CA GLY A 198 19.37 19.82 10.91
C GLY A 198 18.04 19.04 10.83
N ALA A 199 17.33 19.18 9.71
CA ALA A 199 16.09 18.44 9.47
C ALA A 199 16.34 16.94 9.26
N ILE A 200 17.42 16.59 8.57
CA ILE A 200 17.84 15.21 8.35
C ILE A 200 18.22 14.54 9.67
N MET A 201 18.89 15.25 10.58
CA MET A 201 19.17 14.71 11.91
C MET A 201 17.89 14.45 12.71
N ALA A 202 16.83 15.21 12.51
CA ALA A 202 15.52 14.92 13.11
C ALA A 202 14.89 13.65 12.53
N VAL A 203 15.01 13.41 11.22
CA VAL A 203 14.60 12.15 10.57
C VAL A 203 15.36 10.96 11.18
N MET A 204 16.68 11.06 11.30
CA MET A 204 17.53 10.03 11.92
C MET A 204 17.18 9.77 13.39
N GLY A 205 16.95 10.83 14.17
CA GLY A 205 16.56 10.73 15.57
C GLY A 205 15.21 10.04 15.76
N LEU A 206 14.22 10.42 14.95
CA LEU A 206 12.91 9.77 14.96
C LEU A 206 13.03 8.29 14.63
N LEU A 207 13.74 7.97 13.54
CA LEU A 207 13.87 6.60 13.07
C LEU A 207 14.57 5.70 14.10
N THR A 208 15.56 6.24 14.80
CA THR A 208 16.24 5.54 15.90
C THR A 208 15.31 5.15 17.06
N VAL A 209 14.25 5.94 17.31
CA VAL A 209 13.26 5.64 18.35
C VAL A 209 12.25 4.60 17.88
N LEU A 210 11.80 4.72 16.62
CA LEU A 210 10.82 3.82 16.04
C LEU A 210 11.41 2.42 15.81
N ASP A 211 12.63 2.34 15.30
CA ASP A 211 13.30 1.10 14.93
C ASP A 211 14.80 1.16 15.26
N PRO A 212 15.16 0.92 16.54
CA PRO A 212 16.54 1.02 16.98
C PRO A 212 17.45 -0.03 16.32
N ASP A 213 16.90 -1.19 15.96
CA ASP A 213 17.66 -2.32 15.42
C ASP A 213 17.82 -2.27 13.88
N LEU A 214 17.24 -1.24 13.23
CA LEU A 214 17.38 -1.01 11.80
C LEU A 214 18.86 -0.98 11.40
N THR A 215 19.26 -1.95 10.58
CA THR A 215 20.66 -2.11 10.15
C THR A 215 20.94 -1.27 8.91
N VAL A 216 21.89 -0.36 9.03
CA VAL A 216 22.38 0.51 7.96
C VAL A 216 23.70 -0.02 7.44
N TYR A 217 23.77 -0.29 6.13
CA TYR A 217 25.01 -0.70 5.48
C TYR A 217 25.88 0.51 5.14
N LEU A 218 26.79 0.88 6.04
CA LEU A 218 27.79 1.90 5.77
C LEU A 218 28.69 1.43 4.63
N TRP A 219 28.87 2.28 3.60
CA TRP A 219 29.63 1.96 2.39
C TRP A 219 29.18 0.68 1.67
N PHE A 220 27.92 0.24 1.84
CA PHE A 220 27.33 -0.96 1.24
C PHE A 220 27.87 -2.31 1.74
N PHE A 221 28.80 -2.35 2.69
CA PHE A 221 29.36 -3.63 3.19
C PHE A 221 29.48 -3.73 4.72
N LEU A 222 29.43 -2.62 5.46
CA LEU A 222 29.53 -2.64 6.92
C LEU A 222 28.15 -2.47 7.55
N PRO A 223 27.49 -3.55 8.04
CA PRO A 223 26.21 -3.45 8.72
C PRO A 223 26.40 -2.79 10.10
N VAL A 224 25.70 -1.68 10.33
CA VAL A 224 25.73 -0.93 11.59
C VAL A 224 24.30 -0.60 12.01
N PRO A 225 23.88 -0.88 13.25
CA PRO A 225 22.54 -0.50 13.69
C PRO A 225 22.41 1.03 13.77
N ILE A 226 21.23 1.55 13.45
CA ILE A 226 21.00 3.01 13.36
C ILE A 226 21.26 3.72 14.68
N TRP A 227 20.98 3.08 15.83
CA TRP A 227 21.26 3.66 17.13
C TRP A 227 22.75 4.00 17.32
N LEU A 228 23.64 3.17 16.78
CA LEU A 228 25.09 3.39 16.88
C LEU A 228 25.52 4.56 16.00
N LEU A 229 24.93 4.72 14.82
CA LEU A 229 25.16 5.88 13.96
C LEU A 229 24.67 7.16 14.62
N THR A 230 23.49 7.13 15.24
CA THR A 230 22.89 8.26 15.93
C THR A 230 23.71 8.70 17.13
N ILE A 231 24.13 7.77 17.98
CA ILE A 231 25.02 8.07 19.12
C ILE A 231 26.39 8.55 18.62
N GLY A 232 26.98 7.86 17.64
CA GLY A 232 28.27 8.22 17.07
C GLY A 232 28.28 9.64 16.50
N TYR A 233 27.22 10.02 15.80
CA TYR A 233 27.06 11.36 15.26
C TYR A 233 26.83 12.41 16.36
N ALA A 234 26.02 12.09 17.38
CA ALA A 234 25.82 12.97 18.53
C ALA A 234 27.14 13.27 19.25
N VAL A 235 27.95 12.23 19.50
CA VAL A 235 29.29 12.34 20.10
C VAL A 235 30.22 13.16 19.21
N PHE A 236 30.24 12.88 17.91
CA PHE A 236 31.03 13.65 16.95
C PHE A 236 30.65 15.15 16.95
N SER A 237 29.36 15.47 17.01
CA SER A 237 28.87 16.85 17.03
C SER A 237 29.24 17.58 18.31
N VAL A 238 29.07 16.93 19.47
CA VAL A 238 29.46 17.49 20.77
C VAL A 238 30.98 17.69 20.84
N PHE A 239 31.76 16.70 20.42
CA PHE A 239 33.22 16.79 20.39
C PHE A 239 33.69 17.88 19.43
N GLY A 240 33.13 17.94 18.23
CA GLY A 240 33.43 18.97 17.24
C GLY A 240 33.11 20.37 17.72
N PHE A 241 32.02 20.52 18.47
CA PHE A 241 31.67 21.78 19.14
C PHE A 241 32.68 22.16 20.25
N VAL A 242 33.02 21.24 21.15
CA VAL A 242 33.90 21.50 22.31
C VAL A 242 35.34 21.77 21.88
N VAL A 243 35.85 21.00 20.91
CA VAL A 243 37.27 21.02 20.50
C VAL A 243 37.49 21.93 19.28
N GLY A 244 36.43 22.43 18.64
CA GLY A 244 36.53 23.21 17.41
C GLY A 244 36.96 22.39 16.19
N PHE A 245 36.77 21.07 16.24
CA PHE A 245 37.11 20.15 15.15
C PHE A 245 35.97 20.08 14.12
N GLY A 246 36.30 20.03 12.82
CA GLY A 246 35.32 19.90 11.73
C GLY A 246 34.93 21.19 10.99
N GLY A 247 35.45 22.37 11.36
CA GLY A 247 35.32 23.60 10.54
C GLY A 247 33.87 24.07 10.30
N ASN A 248 33.48 24.33 9.04
CA ASN A 248 32.19 24.88 8.57
C ASN A 248 30.95 23.97 8.84
N VAL A 249 30.98 23.13 9.86
CA VAL A 249 29.91 22.19 10.25
C VAL A 249 29.10 22.78 11.41
N ALA A 250 27.78 22.86 11.24
CA ALA A 250 26.87 23.44 12.21
C ALA A 250 26.46 22.43 13.30
N HIS A 251 27.43 22.03 14.14
CA HIS A 251 27.27 20.97 15.15
C HIS A 251 26.03 21.15 16.04
N MET A 252 25.64 22.39 16.35
CA MET A 252 24.52 22.66 17.26
C MET A 252 23.17 22.65 16.54
N ALA A 253 23.13 23.02 15.25
CA ALA A 253 21.98 22.74 14.41
C ALA A 253 21.72 21.22 14.35
N HIS A 254 22.78 20.42 14.17
CA HIS A 254 22.64 18.97 14.10
C HIS A 254 22.13 18.34 15.38
N LEU A 255 22.69 18.75 16.53
CA LEU A 255 22.26 18.25 17.83
C LEU A 255 20.81 18.64 18.14
N ALA A 256 20.42 19.88 17.86
CA ALA A 256 19.05 20.36 18.05
C ALA A 256 18.05 19.61 17.16
N GLY A 257 18.41 19.38 15.89
CA GLY A 257 17.64 18.55 14.97
C GLY A 257 17.47 17.13 15.51
N LEU A 258 18.57 16.50 15.92
CA LEU A 258 18.56 15.15 16.47
C LEU A 258 17.66 15.02 17.71
N ILE A 259 17.79 15.94 18.67
CA ILE A 259 16.95 15.97 19.88
C ILE A 259 15.47 16.14 19.52
N THR A 260 15.16 17.03 18.57
CA THR A 260 13.79 17.23 18.09
C THR A 260 13.22 15.93 17.52
N GLY A 261 14.02 15.21 16.72
CA GLY A 261 13.69 13.90 16.19
C GLY A 261 13.43 12.85 17.27
N LEU A 262 14.30 12.74 18.27
CA LEU A 262 14.17 11.80 19.38
C LEU A 262 12.89 12.07 20.20
N ILE A 263 12.63 13.33 20.56
CA ILE A 263 11.44 13.74 21.33
C ILE A 263 10.17 13.44 20.53
N TYR A 264 10.12 13.86 19.27
CA TYR A 264 8.96 13.61 18.44
C TYR A 264 8.78 12.12 18.14
N GLY A 265 9.87 11.37 17.96
CA GLY A 265 9.89 9.92 17.84
C GLY A 265 9.25 9.23 19.04
N GLN A 266 9.58 9.65 20.27
CA GLN A 266 8.95 9.12 21.48
C GLN A 266 7.45 9.45 21.53
N HIS A 267 7.07 10.67 21.13
CA HIS A 267 5.68 11.08 21.07
C HIS A 267 4.88 10.22 20.09
N VAL A 268 5.36 9.99 18.87
CA VAL A 268 4.63 9.15 17.89
C VAL A 268 4.68 7.67 18.26
N LYS A 269 5.77 7.17 18.86
CA LYS A 269 5.84 5.80 19.38
C LYS A 269 4.82 5.55 20.48
N SER A 270 4.60 6.54 21.36
CA SER A 270 3.56 6.47 22.40
C SER A 270 2.13 6.43 21.84
N GLN A 271 1.94 6.83 20.58
CA GLN A 271 0.68 6.74 19.84
C GLN A 271 0.55 5.43 19.04
N GLY A 272 1.47 4.47 19.21
CA GLY A 272 1.43 3.18 18.52
C GLY A 272 2.05 3.18 17.13
N VAL A 273 2.75 4.24 16.72
CA VAL A 273 3.43 4.29 15.40
C VAL A 273 4.74 3.48 15.43
N SER A 274 4.96 2.64 14.40
CA SER A 274 6.20 1.87 14.17
C SER A 274 6.72 2.06 12.74
N THR A 275 7.96 1.62 12.47
CA THR A 275 8.46 1.52 11.08
C THR A 275 7.78 0.36 10.33
N PRO A 276 7.73 0.41 8.98
CA PRO A 276 7.19 -0.69 8.18
C PRO A 276 7.87 -2.06 8.42
N ASP A 277 9.17 -2.07 8.71
CA ASP A 277 9.94 -3.31 8.92
C ASP A 277 10.04 -3.72 10.40
N GLY A 278 9.74 -2.81 11.34
CA GLY A 278 9.81 -3.03 12.79
C GLY A 278 8.75 -3.98 13.35
N CYS A 279 7.88 -4.54 12.50
CA CYS A 279 6.97 -5.62 12.89
C CYS A 279 7.71 -6.96 13.09
N ASN A 280 8.93 -7.11 12.55
CA ASN A 280 9.68 -8.38 12.53
C ASN A 280 10.74 -8.56 13.62
N SER A 281 11.01 -7.55 14.47
CA SER A 281 12.10 -7.61 15.47
C SER A 281 11.63 -7.70 16.93
N ALA A 282 10.32 -7.67 17.19
CA ALA A 282 9.83 -7.96 18.53
C ALA A 282 9.93 -9.46 18.83
N PRO A 283 10.55 -9.90 19.94
CA PRO A 283 10.55 -11.30 20.31
C PRO A 283 9.10 -11.77 20.47
N VAL A 284 8.77 -12.85 19.76
CA VAL A 284 7.46 -13.54 19.62
C VAL A 284 6.92 -14.07 20.97
N ARG A 285 7.49 -13.72 22.11
CA ARG A 285 7.23 -14.39 23.39
C ARG A 285 6.30 -13.71 24.38
N ASP A 286 5.84 -12.48 24.16
CA ASP A 286 4.93 -11.80 25.10
C ASP A 286 3.71 -11.13 24.42
N ARG A 287 3.29 -11.59 23.24
CA ARG A 287 2.16 -10.98 22.50
C ARG A 287 0.96 -11.91 22.27
N VAL A 288 0.71 -12.84 23.20
CA VAL A 288 -0.48 -13.72 23.17
C VAL A 288 -1.64 -13.16 23.98
N ASP A 289 -1.45 -12.12 24.80
CA ASP A 289 -2.56 -11.48 25.51
C ASP A 289 -2.62 -10.00 25.14
N GLN A 290 -3.78 -9.57 24.61
CA GLN A 290 -4.15 -8.20 24.21
C GLN A 290 -3.91 -7.79 22.74
N VAL A 291 -4.64 -8.41 21.82
CA VAL A 291 -5.39 -7.62 20.83
C VAL A 291 -6.82 -8.15 20.84
N ALA A 292 -7.72 -7.33 21.38
CA ALA A 292 -9.13 -7.61 21.35
C ALA A 292 -9.58 -7.69 19.90
N VAL A 293 -10.16 -8.84 19.50
CA VAL A 293 -11.23 -8.85 18.51
C VAL A 293 -12.23 -7.80 18.99
N VAL A 294 -12.25 -6.63 18.36
CA VAL A 294 -13.34 -5.68 18.57
C VAL A 294 -14.50 -6.19 17.72
N VAL A 295 -15.11 -7.29 18.19
CA VAL A 295 -16.51 -7.53 17.89
C VAL A 295 -17.23 -6.42 18.65
N ARG A 296 -17.72 -5.40 17.94
CA ARG A 296 -18.83 -4.60 18.48
C ARG A 296 -20.09 -5.44 18.39
N SER A 297 -20.14 -6.51 19.18
CA SER A 297 -21.39 -7.07 19.64
C SER A 297 -21.50 -6.61 21.08
N ASP A 298 -22.56 -5.88 21.42
CA ASP A 298 -22.89 -5.54 22.80
C ASP A 298 -23.18 -6.78 23.68
N ASP A 299 -22.85 -7.99 23.23
CA ASP A 299 -23.16 -9.22 23.93
C ASP A 299 -22.21 -10.38 23.55
N ARG A 300 -21.18 -10.60 24.37
CA ARG A 300 -20.25 -11.74 24.24
C ARG A 300 -20.90 -13.11 24.51
N SER A 301 -22.20 -13.18 24.78
CA SER A 301 -22.94 -14.44 24.90
C SER A 301 -23.26 -15.12 23.55
N LYS A 302 -23.07 -14.42 22.41
CA LYS A 302 -23.52 -14.88 21.08
C LYS A 302 -22.54 -15.76 20.27
N LEU A 303 -21.27 -15.87 20.66
CA LEU A 303 -20.27 -16.72 19.97
C LEU A 303 -20.62 -18.23 19.95
N TRP A 304 -21.60 -18.67 20.74
CA TRP A 304 -22.05 -20.06 20.81
C TRP A 304 -23.25 -20.39 19.90
N CYS A 305 -23.67 -19.47 19.03
CA CYS A 305 -24.91 -19.61 18.24
C CYS A 305 -24.82 -19.26 16.74
N SER A 306 -23.63 -19.05 16.16
CA SER A 306 -23.54 -18.82 14.71
C SER A 306 -24.03 -20.05 13.94
N PRO A 307 -24.94 -19.88 12.95
CA PRO A 307 -25.36 -20.99 12.10
C PRO A 307 -24.27 -21.38 11.10
N VAL A 308 -23.29 -20.50 10.85
CA VAL A 308 -22.23 -20.72 9.86
C VAL A 308 -21.08 -21.50 10.49
N ILE A 309 -20.80 -22.68 9.94
CA ILE A 309 -19.70 -23.55 10.40
C ILE A 309 -18.52 -23.40 9.45
N VAL A 310 -17.37 -22.99 9.98
CA VAL A 310 -16.12 -22.92 9.22
C VAL A 310 -15.40 -24.27 9.28
N ASN A 311 -15.08 -24.83 8.12
CA ASN A 311 -14.18 -25.97 8.00
C ASN A 311 -12.73 -25.49 8.18
N ASP A 312 -12.20 -25.64 9.39
CA ASP A 312 -10.84 -25.20 9.74
C ASP A 312 -9.73 -25.84 8.89
N ARG A 313 -9.99 -26.96 8.18
CA ARG A 313 -9.04 -27.52 7.21
C ARG A 313 -8.71 -26.52 6.09
N PHE A 314 -9.66 -25.67 5.73
CA PHE A 314 -9.52 -24.67 4.67
C PHE A 314 -9.43 -23.25 5.20
N ARG A 315 -9.13 -23.06 6.50
CA ARG A 315 -8.89 -21.73 7.03
C ARG A 315 -7.55 -21.20 6.48
N PRO A 316 -7.53 -20.02 5.83
CA PRO A 316 -6.28 -19.43 5.38
C PRO A 316 -5.41 -19.04 6.58
N ASP A 317 -4.16 -19.47 6.57
CA ASP A 317 -3.17 -19.14 7.60
C ASP A 317 -2.03 -18.33 6.99
N PRO A 318 -1.88 -17.04 7.34
CA PRO A 318 -0.84 -16.18 6.79
C PRO A 318 0.58 -16.57 7.23
N SER A 319 0.73 -17.43 8.25
CA SER A 319 2.03 -17.89 8.75
C SER A 319 2.63 -19.03 7.92
N MET A 320 1.83 -19.67 7.05
CA MET A 320 2.27 -20.77 6.20
C MET A 320 3.34 -20.35 5.19
N GLY A 321 4.26 -21.26 4.89
CA GLY A 321 5.18 -21.08 3.78
C GLY A 321 4.44 -21.06 2.44
N ARG A 322 5.00 -20.38 1.43
CA ARG A 322 4.37 -20.27 0.09
C ARG A 322 3.98 -21.63 -0.51
N SER A 323 4.83 -22.65 -0.40
CA SER A 323 4.54 -23.98 -0.93
C SER A 323 3.39 -24.67 -0.21
N GLU A 324 3.21 -24.41 1.09
CA GLU A 324 2.08 -24.93 1.89
C GLU A 324 0.78 -24.22 1.49
N MET A 325 0.85 -22.90 1.28
CA MET A 325 -0.29 -22.11 0.76
C MET A 325 -0.73 -22.59 -0.62
N GLU A 326 0.22 -22.83 -1.53
CA GLU A 326 -0.06 -23.34 -2.88
C GLU A 326 -0.63 -24.77 -2.84
N ALA A 327 -0.16 -25.61 -1.91
CA ALA A 327 -0.72 -26.95 -1.69
C ALA A 327 -2.16 -26.89 -1.15
N LEU A 328 -2.44 -26.01 -0.19
CA LEU A 328 -3.79 -25.78 0.33
C LEU A 328 -4.74 -25.31 -0.79
N GLN A 329 -4.28 -24.39 -1.65
CA GLN A 329 -5.05 -23.97 -2.82
C GLN A 329 -5.36 -25.12 -3.77
N GLN A 330 -4.43 -26.06 -3.96
CA GLN A 330 -4.65 -27.23 -4.81
C GLN A 330 -5.67 -28.20 -4.19
N ASP A 331 -5.62 -28.39 -2.86
CA ASP A 331 -6.61 -29.19 -2.13
C ASP A 331 -8.01 -28.56 -2.25
N ILE A 332 -8.12 -27.25 -2.04
CA ILE A 332 -9.37 -26.50 -2.20
C ILE A 332 -9.91 -26.63 -3.62
N ALA A 333 -9.06 -26.44 -4.63
CA ALA A 333 -9.47 -26.54 -6.04
C ALA A 333 -9.97 -27.95 -6.42
N THR A 334 -9.50 -28.97 -5.71
CA THR A 334 -9.93 -30.37 -5.89
C THR A 334 -11.28 -30.63 -5.24
N GLU A 335 -11.57 -29.98 -4.10
CA GLU A 335 -12.83 -30.18 -3.36
C GLU A 335 -13.94 -29.17 -3.73
N ALA A 336 -13.58 -28.03 -4.31
CA ALA A 336 -14.54 -27.04 -4.80
C ALA A 336 -15.46 -27.63 -5.87
N VAL A 337 -16.75 -27.37 -5.75
CA VAL A 337 -17.77 -27.82 -6.71
C VAL A 337 -18.08 -26.68 -7.67
N PHE A 338 -17.78 -26.85 -8.95
CA PHE A 338 -18.06 -25.85 -10.00
C PHE A 338 -19.29 -26.20 -10.85
N GLU A 339 -20.23 -26.91 -10.22
CA GLU A 339 -21.53 -27.30 -10.77
C GLU A 339 -22.62 -26.89 -9.79
N ASP A 340 -23.87 -26.81 -10.26
CA ASP A 340 -24.98 -26.36 -9.43
C ASP A 340 -25.33 -27.41 -8.36
N ALA A 341 -25.01 -27.08 -7.11
CA ALA A 341 -25.29 -27.89 -5.93
C ALA A 341 -26.01 -27.03 -4.87
N ILE A 342 -27.08 -26.35 -5.29
CA ILE A 342 -27.90 -25.43 -4.49
C ILE A 342 -29.29 -26.02 -4.20
N ASP A 343 -29.88 -25.59 -3.09
CA ASP A 343 -31.23 -25.99 -2.64
C ASP A 343 -32.27 -24.87 -2.75
N PHE A 344 -31.89 -23.74 -3.36
CA PHE A 344 -32.75 -22.59 -3.63
C PHE A 344 -32.90 -22.34 -5.14
N ASP A 345 -33.98 -21.64 -5.51
CA ASP A 345 -34.19 -21.22 -6.89
C ASP A 345 -33.42 -19.91 -7.18
N PRO A 346 -32.37 -19.92 -8.03
CA PRO A 346 -31.59 -18.72 -8.33
C PRO A 346 -32.40 -17.66 -9.07
N THR A 347 -33.53 -18.03 -9.70
CA THR A 347 -34.41 -17.08 -10.39
C THR A 347 -35.24 -16.23 -9.44
N ALA A 348 -35.35 -16.62 -8.16
CA ALA A 348 -36.04 -15.88 -7.12
C ALA A 348 -35.19 -14.74 -6.51
N ILE A 349 -33.90 -14.63 -6.89
CA ILE A 349 -33.03 -13.53 -6.47
C ILE A 349 -33.38 -12.26 -7.25
N THR A 350 -33.56 -11.15 -6.53
CA THR A 350 -33.81 -9.81 -7.07
C THR A 350 -33.27 -8.76 -6.08
N VAL A 351 -33.07 -7.53 -6.54
CA VAL A 351 -32.67 -6.37 -5.72
C VAL A 351 -33.81 -5.37 -5.48
N ASP A 352 -34.97 -5.55 -6.11
CA ASP A 352 -36.04 -4.56 -6.08
C ASP A 352 -37.06 -4.81 -4.96
N HIS A 353 -37.69 -5.98 -4.97
CA HIS A 353 -38.82 -6.28 -4.08
C HIS A 353 -38.48 -7.42 -3.12
N PRO A 354 -38.56 -7.21 -1.80
CA PRO A 354 -38.37 -8.28 -0.84
C PRO A 354 -39.55 -9.25 -0.91
N ALA A 355 -39.28 -10.53 -1.12
CA ALA A 355 -40.23 -11.61 -0.90
C ALA A 355 -39.77 -12.43 0.31
N PRO A 356 -40.64 -12.78 1.28
CA PRO A 356 -40.22 -13.45 2.52
C PRO A 356 -39.44 -14.76 2.32
N THR A 357 -39.68 -15.45 1.21
CA THR A 357 -39.03 -16.72 0.83
C THR A 357 -37.94 -16.54 -0.22
N ALA A 358 -37.58 -15.31 -0.60
CA ALA A 358 -36.48 -15.07 -1.53
C ALA A 358 -35.14 -15.47 -0.87
N PRO A 359 -34.21 -16.04 -1.66
CA PRO A 359 -32.90 -16.41 -1.17
C PRO A 359 -32.16 -15.20 -0.58
N LEU A 360 -31.41 -15.44 0.48
CA LEU A 360 -30.57 -14.44 1.12
C LEU A 360 -29.22 -14.38 0.42
N VAL A 361 -28.81 -13.17 0.03
CA VAL A 361 -27.55 -12.94 -0.67
C VAL A 361 -26.61 -12.16 0.24
N ALA A 362 -25.45 -12.73 0.57
CA ALA A 362 -24.40 -12.03 1.29
C ALA A 362 -23.48 -11.31 0.30
N GLY A 363 -23.32 -10.01 0.44
CA GLY A 363 -22.22 -9.26 -0.16
C GLY A 363 -21.05 -9.19 0.81
N VAL A 364 -19.83 -9.38 0.30
CA VAL A 364 -18.60 -9.29 1.09
C VAL A 364 -17.66 -8.29 0.44
N ASP A 365 -17.15 -7.37 1.27
CA ASP A 365 -16.10 -6.43 0.87
C ASP A 365 -15.17 -6.11 2.05
N GLN A 366 -13.98 -5.57 1.75
CA GLN A 366 -12.99 -5.24 2.75
C GLN A 366 -12.41 -3.84 2.55
N ALA A 367 -12.22 -3.15 3.66
CA ALA A 367 -11.53 -1.87 3.68
C ALA A 367 -10.22 -1.96 4.46
N PHE A 368 -9.15 -1.43 3.85
CA PHE A 368 -7.80 -1.51 4.40
C PHE A 368 -7.42 -0.23 5.16
N LEU A 369 -6.89 -0.41 6.37
CA LEU A 369 -6.17 0.58 7.18
C LEU A 369 -4.67 0.24 7.14
N ASP A 370 -3.81 1.13 7.63
CA ASP A 370 -2.36 0.95 7.57
C ASP A 370 -1.89 -0.34 8.28
N ASP A 371 -2.58 -0.76 9.35
CA ASP A 371 -2.23 -1.90 10.19
C ASP A 371 -3.34 -2.95 10.33
N ARG A 372 -4.52 -2.70 9.74
CA ARG A 372 -5.75 -3.47 10.00
C ARG A 372 -6.59 -3.66 8.74
N ILE A 373 -7.37 -4.73 8.72
CA ILE A 373 -8.36 -5.04 7.69
C ILE A 373 -9.74 -4.98 8.34
N VAL A 374 -10.66 -4.24 7.75
CA VAL A 374 -12.09 -4.25 8.10
C VAL A 374 -12.79 -5.16 7.10
N SER A 375 -13.39 -6.25 7.56
CA SER A 375 -14.17 -7.15 6.68
C SER A 375 -15.64 -6.98 6.96
N ALA A 376 -16.40 -6.52 5.97
CA ALA A 376 -17.82 -6.23 6.10
C ALA A 376 -18.65 -7.24 5.31
N ILE A 377 -19.73 -7.72 5.93
CA ILE A 377 -20.72 -8.59 5.32
C ILE A 377 -22.08 -7.90 5.42
N VAL A 378 -22.79 -7.84 4.30
CA VAL A 378 -24.17 -7.33 4.24
C VAL A 378 -25.06 -8.41 3.64
N LEU A 379 -26.06 -8.83 4.40
CA LEU A 379 -27.04 -9.84 4.00
C LEU A 379 -28.30 -9.15 3.49
N THR A 380 -28.70 -9.45 2.26
CA THR A 380 -29.85 -8.82 1.63
C THR A 380 -30.93 -9.81 1.20
N ARG A 381 -32.16 -9.30 1.12
CA ARG A 381 -33.33 -9.96 0.55
C ARG A 381 -34.12 -8.94 -0.27
N GLY A 382 -34.02 -9.00 -1.60
CA GLY A 382 -34.57 -7.91 -2.40
C GLY A 382 -33.82 -6.61 -2.12
N SER A 383 -34.58 -5.55 -1.86
CA SER A 383 -34.05 -4.24 -1.44
C SER A 383 -33.81 -4.11 0.07
N GLU A 384 -34.14 -5.13 0.86
CA GLU A 384 -34.00 -5.10 2.32
C GLU A 384 -32.64 -5.62 2.76
N VAL A 385 -31.96 -4.86 3.63
CA VAL A 385 -30.80 -5.35 4.40
C VAL A 385 -31.32 -6.07 5.63
N VAL A 386 -31.15 -7.40 5.66
CA VAL A 386 -31.60 -8.28 6.74
C VAL A 386 -30.63 -8.25 7.91
N GLU A 387 -29.34 -8.26 7.61
CA GLU A 387 -28.27 -8.31 8.61
C GLU A 387 -27.02 -7.64 8.05
N ARG A 388 -26.22 -7.03 8.92
CA ARG A 388 -24.89 -6.52 8.58
C ARG A 388 -23.94 -6.74 9.74
N THR A 389 -22.73 -7.20 9.45
CA THR A 389 -21.69 -7.40 10.46
C THR A 389 -20.32 -7.04 9.88
N TYR A 390 -19.37 -6.73 10.76
CA TYR A 390 -17.99 -6.52 10.37
C TYR A 390 -17.03 -6.99 11.45
N THR A 391 -15.82 -7.34 11.02
CA THR A 391 -14.68 -7.60 11.90
C THR A 391 -13.53 -6.67 11.58
N VAL A 392 -12.67 -6.49 12.57
CA VAL A 392 -11.42 -5.75 12.42
C VAL A 392 -10.29 -6.66 12.88
N THR A 393 -9.37 -6.96 11.98
CA THR A 393 -8.23 -7.82 12.25
C THR A 393 -6.92 -7.09 11.91
N PRO A 394 -5.80 -7.44 12.55
CA PRO A 394 -4.48 -6.98 12.12
C PRO A 394 -4.17 -7.43 10.68
N MET A 395 -3.42 -6.61 9.94
CA MET A 395 -2.94 -6.98 8.62
C MET A 395 -1.64 -7.79 8.75
N GLU A 396 -1.74 -9.10 8.59
CA GLU A 396 -0.61 -10.03 8.86
C GLU A 396 0.13 -10.49 7.58
N PHE A 397 -0.46 -10.30 6.40
CA PHE A 397 0.09 -10.79 5.12
C PHE A 397 0.09 -9.71 4.04
N PRO A 398 1.18 -9.57 3.25
CA PRO A 398 1.23 -8.60 2.16
C PRO A 398 0.38 -9.04 0.96
N TYR A 399 0.04 -8.11 0.06
CA TYR A 399 -0.65 -8.45 -1.18
C TYR A 399 0.31 -9.21 -2.12
N ILE A 400 0.04 -10.49 -2.34
CA ILE A 400 0.76 -11.32 -3.32
C ILE A 400 -0.27 -11.83 -4.35
N PRO A 401 -0.15 -11.46 -5.64
CA PRO A 401 -1.03 -11.96 -6.68
C PRO A 401 -1.10 -13.50 -6.67
N GLY A 402 -2.32 -14.02 -6.61
CA GLY A 402 -2.56 -15.46 -6.54
C GLY A 402 -2.55 -16.07 -5.13
N LEU A 403 -2.29 -15.29 -4.08
CA LEU A 403 -2.38 -15.69 -2.66
C LEU A 403 -3.24 -14.72 -1.83
N LEU A 404 -4.12 -13.97 -2.48
CA LEU A 404 -4.95 -12.94 -1.86
C LEU A 404 -5.78 -13.45 -0.68
N SER A 405 -6.29 -14.67 -0.79
CA SER A 405 -7.10 -15.31 0.25
C SER A 405 -6.38 -15.54 1.57
N PHE A 406 -5.04 -15.58 1.61
CA PHE A 406 -4.27 -15.68 2.85
C PHE A 406 -4.14 -14.35 3.59
N ARG A 407 -4.35 -13.23 2.89
CA ARG A 407 -4.45 -11.90 3.49
C ARG A 407 -5.87 -11.59 3.95
N GLU A 408 -6.82 -11.93 3.10
CA GLU A 408 -8.19 -11.41 3.18
C GLU A 408 -9.17 -12.41 3.78
N GLY A 409 -8.90 -13.70 3.61
CA GLY A 409 -9.84 -14.77 3.89
C GLY A 409 -10.09 -15.05 5.37
N GLY A 410 -9.05 -15.09 6.20
CA GLY A 410 -9.20 -15.26 7.66
C GLY A 410 -10.14 -14.20 8.27
N PRO A 411 -9.88 -12.90 8.03
CA PRO A 411 -10.76 -11.81 8.49
C PRO A 411 -12.22 -11.92 8.00
N ILE A 412 -12.43 -12.42 6.78
CA ILE A 412 -13.77 -12.68 6.23
C ILE A 412 -14.45 -13.82 7.00
N LEU A 413 -13.76 -14.94 7.24
CA LEU A 413 -14.30 -16.07 8.00
C LEU A 413 -14.70 -15.64 9.42
N ASP A 414 -13.87 -14.82 10.08
CA ASP A 414 -14.17 -14.26 11.39
C ASP A 414 -15.46 -13.42 11.36
N ALA A 415 -15.74 -12.70 10.26
CA ALA A 415 -16.99 -11.96 10.11
C ALA A 415 -18.19 -12.89 9.90
N PHE A 416 -18.04 -13.96 9.11
CA PHE A 416 -19.11 -14.96 8.93
C PHE A 416 -19.48 -15.66 10.24
N GLU A 417 -18.51 -15.93 11.11
CA GLU A 417 -18.76 -16.50 12.45
C GLU A 417 -19.60 -15.59 13.36
N THR A 418 -19.75 -14.31 13.02
CA THR A 418 -20.58 -13.37 13.80
C THR A 418 -22.02 -13.26 13.30
N LEU A 419 -22.35 -13.86 12.15
CA LEU A 419 -23.70 -13.82 11.60
C LEU A 419 -24.69 -14.61 12.47
N GLU A 420 -25.91 -14.10 12.57
CA GLU A 420 -27.05 -14.78 13.18
C GLU A 420 -27.89 -15.53 12.13
N THR A 421 -27.76 -15.16 10.86
CA THR A 421 -28.51 -15.72 9.74
C THR A 421 -27.58 -16.30 8.67
N GLU A 422 -27.85 -17.54 8.25
CA GLU A 422 -27.09 -18.20 7.19
C GLU A 422 -27.52 -17.67 5.80
N PRO A 423 -26.57 -17.21 4.95
CA PRO A 423 -26.87 -16.83 3.57
C PRO A 423 -27.09 -18.04 2.68
N HIS A 424 -27.88 -17.87 1.61
CA HIS A 424 -28.04 -18.92 0.60
C HIS A 424 -26.93 -18.87 -0.46
N VAL A 425 -26.41 -17.67 -0.73
CA VAL A 425 -25.29 -17.46 -1.66
C VAL A 425 -24.47 -16.25 -1.25
N ILE A 426 -23.16 -16.32 -1.47
CA ILE A 426 -22.20 -15.29 -1.14
C ILE A 426 -21.60 -14.70 -2.42
N VAL A 427 -21.51 -13.38 -2.49
CA VAL A 427 -20.90 -12.62 -3.60
C VAL A 427 -19.72 -11.82 -3.06
N PHE A 428 -18.54 -12.10 -3.58
CA PHE A 428 -17.28 -11.46 -3.19
C PHE A 428 -16.81 -10.45 -4.24
N ASP A 429 -16.24 -9.31 -3.83
CA ASP A 429 -15.38 -8.49 -4.71
C ASP A 429 -14.00 -9.16 -4.82
N GLY A 430 -13.88 -10.11 -5.74
CA GLY A 430 -12.71 -10.96 -5.88
C GLY A 430 -12.94 -12.07 -6.90
N SER A 431 -11.92 -12.87 -7.20
CA SER A 431 -12.07 -14.00 -8.13
C SER A 431 -12.48 -15.30 -7.43
N GLY A 432 -13.14 -16.19 -8.18
CA GLY A 432 -13.36 -17.59 -7.83
C GLY A 432 -12.49 -18.49 -8.71
N ARG A 433 -13.12 -19.28 -9.58
CA ARG A 433 -12.46 -20.20 -10.51
C ARG A 433 -11.56 -19.51 -11.55
N ILE A 434 -11.78 -18.22 -11.85
CA ILE A 434 -10.83 -17.39 -12.63
C ILE A 434 -9.61 -17.08 -11.74
N HIS A 435 -8.76 -18.09 -11.58
CA HIS A 435 -7.54 -18.05 -10.79
C HIS A 435 -6.56 -19.09 -11.32
N PHE A 436 -5.25 -18.83 -11.27
CA PHE A 436 -4.21 -19.73 -11.80
C PHE A 436 -4.33 -21.18 -11.28
N ARG A 437 -4.79 -21.32 -10.03
CA ARG A 437 -5.02 -22.60 -9.35
C ARG A 437 -6.50 -22.93 -9.14
N GLN A 438 -7.42 -22.22 -9.79
CA GLN A 438 -8.88 -22.29 -9.54
C GLN A 438 -9.35 -21.94 -8.11
N ALA A 439 -8.42 -21.66 -7.19
CA ALA A 439 -8.66 -21.29 -5.79
C ALA A 439 -8.57 -19.77 -5.52
N GLY A 440 -9.38 -18.97 -6.22
CA GLY A 440 -9.54 -17.54 -5.90
C GLY A 440 -10.18 -17.32 -4.52
N LEU A 441 -10.35 -16.05 -4.11
CA LEU A 441 -10.96 -15.70 -2.83
C LEU A 441 -12.33 -16.36 -2.63
N ALA A 442 -13.22 -16.25 -3.62
CA ALA A 442 -14.57 -16.82 -3.54
C ALA A 442 -14.55 -18.36 -3.48
N THR A 443 -13.61 -19.02 -4.18
CA THR A 443 -13.44 -20.47 -4.09
C THR A 443 -12.95 -20.88 -2.71
N HIS A 444 -11.90 -20.22 -2.20
CA HIS A 444 -11.31 -20.53 -0.90
C HIS A 444 -12.33 -20.41 0.23
N ILE A 445 -13.00 -19.26 0.30
CA ILE A 445 -13.97 -18.98 1.37
C ILE A 445 -15.26 -19.77 1.16
N GLY A 446 -15.73 -19.93 -0.07
CA GLY A 446 -16.88 -20.79 -0.38
C GLY A 446 -16.67 -22.22 0.08
N SER A 447 -15.50 -22.82 -0.21
CA SER A 447 -15.16 -24.18 0.25
C SER A 447 -14.97 -24.26 1.77
N ALA A 448 -14.39 -23.24 2.40
CA ALA A 448 -14.22 -23.20 3.86
C ALA A 448 -15.56 -23.11 4.60
N LEU A 449 -16.57 -22.44 4.02
CA LEU A 449 -17.91 -22.33 4.59
C LEU A 449 -18.87 -23.44 4.12
N ASP A 450 -18.49 -24.21 3.09
CA ASP A 450 -19.36 -25.11 2.33
C ASP A 450 -20.64 -24.46 1.79
N LEU A 451 -20.55 -23.17 1.47
CA LEU A 451 -21.67 -22.35 0.98
C LEU A 451 -21.50 -21.98 -0.51
N PRO A 452 -22.63 -21.81 -1.24
CA PRO A 452 -22.60 -21.30 -2.61
C PRO A 452 -21.91 -19.94 -2.69
N ALA A 453 -20.89 -19.82 -3.53
CA ALA A 453 -20.03 -18.64 -3.57
C ALA A 453 -19.76 -18.18 -5.01
N ILE A 454 -19.70 -16.87 -5.22
CA ILE A 454 -19.44 -16.22 -6.51
C ILE A 454 -18.37 -15.15 -6.34
N GLY A 455 -17.36 -15.18 -7.20
CA GLY A 455 -16.39 -14.09 -7.31
C GLY A 455 -16.76 -13.13 -8.43
N VAL A 456 -16.79 -11.83 -8.13
CA VAL A 456 -16.97 -10.74 -9.09
C VAL A 456 -15.73 -9.84 -9.08
N ALA A 457 -14.89 -9.95 -10.09
CA ALA A 457 -13.66 -9.17 -10.21
C ALA A 457 -13.80 -7.98 -11.18
N LYS A 458 -13.07 -6.89 -10.91
CA LYS A 458 -13.07 -5.68 -11.76
C LYS A 458 -12.22 -5.83 -13.04
N ASN A 459 -11.24 -6.74 -13.00
CA ASN A 459 -10.28 -7.02 -14.07
C ASN A 459 -10.13 -8.55 -14.26
N LEU A 460 -9.75 -8.98 -15.47
CA LEU A 460 -9.48 -10.38 -15.77
C LEU A 460 -8.13 -10.79 -15.21
N LEU A 461 -8.10 -11.78 -14.32
CA LEU A 461 -6.86 -12.27 -13.71
C LEU A 461 -6.11 -13.27 -14.61
N CYS A 462 -6.82 -14.20 -15.24
CA CYS A 462 -6.27 -15.28 -16.05
C CYS A 462 -7.35 -15.87 -16.97
N GLY A 463 -6.96 -16.70 -17.93
CA GLY A 463 -7.83 -17.19 -19.00
C GLY A 463 -8.06 -16.14 -20.09
N ARG A 464 -8.83 -16.51 -21.12
CA ARG A 464 -9.14 -15.62 -22.25
C ARG A 464 -10.64 -15.52 -22.52
N PRO A 465 -11.13 -14.34 -22.91
CA PRO A 465 -12.48 -14.23 -23.43
C PRO A 465 -12.58 -14.89 -24.82
N VAL A 466 -13.71 -15.53 -25.11
CA VAL A 466 -13.96 -16.16 -26.43
C VAL A 466 -14.22 -15.14 -27.54
N ASP A 467 -14.76 -13.98 -27.15
CA ASP A 467 -15.07 -12.85 -28.03
C ASP A 467 -14.54 -11.54 -27.44
N PRO A 468 -14.46 -10.45 -28.22
CA PRO A 468 -14.12 -9.14 -27.70
C PRO A 468 -15.09 -8.70 -26.59
N THR A 469 -14.53 -8.10 -25.54
CA THR A 469 -15.30 -7.60 -24.38
C THR A 469 -15.44 -6.08 -24.38
N ASP A 470 -14.89 -5.41 -25.40
CA ASP A 470 -15.08 -4.00 -25.63
C ASP A 470 -16.45 -3.74 -26.27
N ALA A 471 -17.12 -2.69 -25.79
CA ALA A 471 -18.40 -2.21 -26.32
C ALA A 471 -19.64 -3.11 -26.07
N LEU A 472 -19.60 -4.01 -25.09
CA LEU A 472 -20.80 -4.73 -24.64
C LEU A 472 -21.90 -3.77 -24.15
N ASP A 473 -23.15 -4.13 -24.39
CA ASP A 473 -24.34 -3.49 -23.84
C ASP A 473 -24.75 -4.14 -22.51
N ALA A 474 -25.51 -3.42 -21.68
CA ALA A 474 -25.85 -3.89 -20.34
C ALA A 474 -26.68 -5.20 -20.38
N GLY A 475 -26.18 -6.24 -19.71
CA GLY A 475 -26.73 -7.60 -19.71
C GLY A 475 -26.04 -8.56 -20.68
N GLU A 476 -25.21 -8.06 -21.60
CA GLU A 476 -24.41 -8.93 -22.45
C GLU A 476 -23.28 -9.60 -21.67
N ARG A 477 -22.97 -10.84 -22.05
CA ARG A 477 -21.92 -11.64 -21.44
C ARG A 477 -21.08 -12.37 -22.48
N VAL A 478 -19.80 -12.55 -22.17
CA VAL A 478 -18.83 -13.28 -22.98
C VAL A 478 -18.18 -14.35 -22.11
N GLU A 479 -18.09 -15.58 -22.60
CA GLU A 479 -17.44 -16.68 -21.88
C GLU A 479 -15.94 -16.40 -21.69
N ILE A 480 -15.44 -16.70 -20.50
CA ILE A 480 -14.01 -16.78 -20.20
C ILE A 480 -13.63 -18.25 -20.15
N VAL A 481 -12.72 -18.64 -21.02
CA VAL A 481 -12.19 -20.01 -21.07
C VAL A 481 -10.78 -20.06 -20.49
N ALA A 482 -10.46 -21.19 -19.87
CA ALA A 482 -9.11 -21.50 -19.41
C ALA A 482 -8.15 -21.55 -20.60
N ASP A 483 -6.95 -21.02 -20.38
CA ASP A 483 -5.77 -21.16 -21.24
C ASP A 483 -4.62 -21.75 -20.40
N GLU A 484 -3.40 -21.71 -20.92
CA GLU A 484 -2.20 -22.24 -20.24
C GLU A 484 -1.90 -21.63 -18.86
N SER A 485 -2.49 -20.48 -18.53
CA SER A 485 -2.32 -19.83 -17.23
C SER A 485 -3.14 -20.47 -16.11
N VAL A 486 -4.11 -21.32 -16.44
CA VAL A 486 -5.05 -21.92 -15.47
C VAL A 486 -4.80 -23.42 -15.36
N ASN A 487 -4.65 -23.92 -14.14
CA ASN A 487 -4.46 -25.35 -13.86
C ASN A 487 -5.77 -26.15 -14.03
N THR A 488 -6.28 -26.20 -15.25
CA THR A 488 -7.44 -26.97 -15.69
C THR A 488 -7.31 -27.28 -17.19
N ALA A 489 -8.25 -28.02 -17.77
CA ALA A 489 -8.20 -28.32 -19.20
C ALA A 489 -8.40 -27.05 -20.05
N ASP A 490 -7.55 -26.83 -21.06
CA ASP A 490 -7.69 -25.73 -22.02
C ASP A 490 -9.09 -25.73 -22.66
N GLY A 491 -9.68 -24.54 -22.79
CA GLY A 491 -11.04 -24.37 -23.30
C GLY A 491 -12.16 -24.59 -22.28
N THR A 492 -11.87 -24.98 -21.03
CA THR A 492 -12.89 -25.08 -19.97
C THR A 492 -13.48 -23.70 -19.65
N VAL A 493 -14.80 -23.56 -19.64
CA VAL A 493 -15.46 -22.31 -19.20
C VAL A 493 -15.25 -22.13 -17.70
N ILE A 494 -14.56 -21.06 -17.33
CA ILE A 494 -14.19 -20.73 -15.93
C ILE A 494 -14.95 -19.51 -15.39
N GLY A 495 -15.72 -18.83 -16.23
CA GLY A 495 -16.55 -17.69 -15.84
C GLY A 495 -17.03 -16.90 -17.05
N HIS A 496 -17.52 -15.69 -16.82
CA HIS A 496 -17.98 -14.78 -17.86
C HIS A 496 -17.52 -13.36 -17.60
N ALA A 497 -17.18 -12.61 -18.66
CA ALA A 497 -17.24 -11.16 -18.62
C ALA A 497 -18.71 -10.74 -18.75
N LEU A 498 -19.27 -10.08 -17.75
CA LEU A 498 -20.65 -9.61 -17.71
C LEU A 498 -20.68 -8.09 -17.71
N GLN A 499 -21.37 -7.49 -18.67
CA GLN A 499 -21.59 -6.05 -18.70
C GLN A 499 -22.78 -5.70 -17.80
N THR A 500 -22.53 -5.46 -16.51
CA THR A 500 -23.59 -5.16 -15.55
C THR A 500 -24.27 -3.82 -15.80
N ARG A 501 -23.56 -2.82 -16.33
CA ARG A 501 -24.09 -1.47 -16.48
C ARG A 501 -23.42 -0.76 -17.66
N GLN A 502 -24.18 0.08 -18.37
CA GLN A 502 -23.60 0.96 -19.39
C GLN A 502 -24.30 2.32 -19.44
N TYR A 503 -23.53 3.42 -19.40
CA TYR A 503 -24.06 4.78 -19.29
C TYR A 503 -24.16 5.47 -20.68
N PRO A 504 -25.18 6.32 -20.91
CA PRO A 504 -25.31 7.04 -22.18
C PRO A 504 -24.12 7.97 -22.51
N SER A 505 -23.46 8.49 -21.47
CA SER A 505 -22.40 9.50 -21.59
C SER A 505 -20.98 8.93 -21.68
N TYR A 506 -20.74 7.70 -21.22
CA TYR A 506 -19.41 7.07 -21.23
C TYR A 506 -19.53 5.55 -21.15
N ARG A 507 -18.53 4.84 -21.70
CA ARG A 507 -18.45 3.37 -21.63
C ARG A 507 -17.68 2.92 -20.39
N ILE A 508 -18.15 1.87 -19.74
CA ILE A 508 -17.42 1.18 -18.66
C ILE A 508 -17.16 -0.26 -19.04
N ASN A 509 -16.04 -0.81 -18.56
CA ASN A 509 -15.68 -2.20 -18.79
C ASN A 509 -16.62 -3.15 -18.02
N PRO A 510 -16.80 -4.39 -18.49
CA PRO A 510 -17.55 -5.41 -17.76
C PRO A 510 -16.89 -5.78 -16.42
N VAL A 511 -17.60 -6.57 -15.62
CA VAL A 511 -17.04 -7.32 -14.48
C VAL A 511 -16.78 -8.77 -14.91
N TYR A 512 -15.87 -9.46 -14.23
CA TYR A 512 -15.55 -10.86 -14.50
C TYR A 512 -16.13 -11.72 -13.39
N VAL A 513 -17.19 -12.45 -13.73
CA VAL A 513 -17.92 -13.32 -12.80
C VAL A 513 -17.38 -14.74 -12.92
N SER A 514 -17.10 -15.37 -11.79
CA SER A 514 -16.63 -16.76 -11.75
C SER A 514 -17.24 -17.50 -10.56
N PRO A 515 -17.57 -18.80 -10.72
CA PRO A 515 -18.05 -19.60 -9.61
C PRO A 515 -16.94 -19.78 -8.58
N GLY A 516 -17.29 -19.70 -7.30
CA GLY A 516 -16.43 -20.04 -6.18
C GLY A 516 -16.64 -21.48 -5.73
N HIS A 517 -17.86 -21.81 -5.28
CA HIS A 517 -18.24 -23.14 -4.79
C HIS A 517 -19.74 -23.39 -5.00
N ARG A 518 -20.12 -24.63 -5.27
CA ARG A 518 -21.49 -25.17 -5.46
C ARG A 518 -22.35 -24.46 -6.53
N LEU A 519 -21.70 -23.79 -7.48
CA LEU A 519 -22.37 -23.09 -8.59
C LEU A 519 -21.63 -23.34 -9.90
N SER A 520 -22.39 -23.48 -10.99
CA SER A 520 -21.85 -23.45 -12.34
C SER A 520 -21.48 -22.02 -12.75
N ALA A 521 -20.61 -21.88 -13.77
CA ALA A 521 -20.26 -20.57 -14.31
C ALA A 521 -21.48 -19.82 -14.89
N GLU A 522 -22.44 -20.56 -15.44
CA GLU A 522 -23.70 -20.01 -15.95
C GLU A 522 -24.56 -19.47 -14.80
N THR A 523 -24.88 -20.31 -13.81
CA THR A 523 -25.73 -19.93 -12.67
C THR A 523 -25.11 -18.79 -11.85
N ALA A 524 -23.79 -18.81 -11.62
CA ALA A 524 -23.10 -17.70 -10.95
C ALA A 524 -23.30 -16.36 -11.70
N THR A 525 -23.20 -16.37 -13.02
CA THR A 525 -23.37 -15.17 -13.85
C THR A 525 -24.83 -14.72 -13.87
N ASP A 526 -25.75 -15.66 -13.93
CA ASP A 526 -27.19 -15.47 -13.84
C ASP A 526 -27.63 -14.82 -12.53
N ILE A 527 -27.02 -15.20 -11.40
CA ILE A 527 -27.27 -14.59 -10.09
C ILE A 527 -26.73 -13.15 -10.08
N VAL A 528 -25.51 -12.92 -10.57
CA VAL A 528 -24.92 -11.57 -10.62
C VAL A 528 -25.71 -10.63 -11.53
N ASP A 529 -26.23 -11.11 -12.67
CA ASP A 529 -27.08 -10.32 -13.57
C ASP A 529 -28.41 -9.90 -12.92
N ARG A 530 -28.96 -10.74 -12.03
CA ARG A 530 -30.14 -10.42 -11.21
C ARG A 530 -29.84 -9.46 -10.05
N CYS A 531 -28.57 -9.39 -9.64
CA CYS A 531 -28.08 -8.48 -8.60
C CYS A 531 -27.60 -7.13 -9.15
N ARG A 532 -27.85 -6.80 -10.42
CA ARG A 532 -27.47 -5.50 -11.00
C ARG A 532 -28.19 -4.34 -10.32
N GLY A 533 -27.47 -3.25 -10.09
CA GLY A 533 -28.03 -2.01 -9.56
C GLY A 533 -27.73 -0.81 -10.45
N GLU A 534 -27.69 0.37 -9.84
CA GLU A 534 -27.35 1.61 -10.56
C GLU A 534 -25.87 1.69 -10.98
N TYR A 535 -25.02 0.87 -10.36
CA TYR A 535 -23.54 0.90 -10.44
C TYR A 535 -22.95 -0.30 -11.19
N LYS A 536 -21.61 -0.28 -11.36
CA LYS A 536 -20.86 -1.38 -12.01
C LYS A 536 -20.85 -2.67 -11.18
N LEU A 537 -20.64 -2.57 -9.87
CA LEU A 537 -20.67 -3.73 -8.98
C LEU A 537 -22.13 -4.15 -8.69
N PRO A 538 -22.41 -5.45 -8.48
CA PRO A 538 -23.72 -5.89 -8.06
C PRO A 538 -24.07 -5.31 -6.68
N GLU A 539 -25.37 -5.15 -6.43
CA GLU A 539 -25.88 -4.42 -5.27
C GLU A 539 -25.40 -4.99 -3.92
N PRO A 540 -25.32 -6.33 -3.69
CA PRO A 540 -24.80 -6.87 -2.44
C PRO A 540 -23.36 -6.45 -2.13
N THR A 541 -22.43 -6.55 -3.10
CA THR A 541 -21.03 -6.13 -2.87
C THR A 541 -20.89 -4.62 -2.79
N ARG A 542 -21.73 -3.86 -3.52
CA ARG A 542 -21.78 -2.39 -3.38
C ARG A 542 -22.25 -1.95 -1.98
N LEU A 543 -23.21 -2.66 -1.39
CA LEU A 543 -23.66 -2.40 -0.03
C LEU A 543 -22.59 -2.79 1.00
N ALA A 544 -21.88 -3.89 0.76
CA ALA A 544 -20.75 -4.30 1.59
C ALA A 544 -19.60 -3.28 1.56
N ASP A 545 -19.23 -2.77 0.37
CA ASP A 545 -18.22 -1.70 0.19
C ASP A 545 -18.60 -0.42 0.95
N ALA A 546 -19.85 0.03 0.79
CA ALA A 546 -20.37 1.17 1.55
C ALA A 546 -20.32 0.94 3.07
N TYR A 547 -20.59 -0.28 3.53
CA TYR A 547 -20.55 -0.62 4.95
C TYR A 547 -19.12 -0.79 5.48
N ALA A 548 -18.19 -1.32 4.67
CA ALA A 548 -16.78 -1.41 5.00
C ALA A 548 -16.18 0.00 5.21
N ASP A 549 -16.56 0.96 4.36
CA ASP A 549 -16.19 2.37 4.51
C ASP A 549 -16.80 3.03 5.75
N GLU A 550 -18.07 2.76 6.07
CA GLU A 550 -18.72 3.18 7.32
C GLU A 550 -17.96 2.65 8.54
N ALA A 551 -17.73 1.33 8.59
CA ALA A 551 -17.02 0.67 9.68
C ALA A 551 -15.57 1.15 9.82
N LYS A 552 -14.87 1.36 8.69
CA LYS A 552 -13.52 1.96 8.68
C LYS A 552 -13.51 3.35 9.32
N ALA A 553 -14.54 4.16 9.10
CA ALA A 553 -14.63 5.49 9.71
C ALA A 553 -14.86 5.44 11.23
N GLU A 554 -15.52 4.39 11.74
CA GLU A 554 -15.72 4.20 13.19
C GLU A 554 -14.47 3.71 13.93
N VAL A 555 -13.57 3.03 13.20
CA VAL A 555 -12.39 2.34 13.76
C VAL A 555 -11.10 3.19 13.62
N LYS A 556 -11.16 4.28 12.84
CA LYS A 556 -10.15 5.35 12.76
C LYS A 556 -10.24 6.30 13.95
#